data_AF-A0A662HJ52-F1
#
_entry.id   AF-A0A662HJ52-F1
#
_cell.length_a   1.000
_cell.length_b   1.000
_cell.length_c   1.000
_cell.angle_alpha   90.00
_cell.angle_beta   90.00
_cell.angle_gamma   90.00
#
_symmetry.space_group_name_H-M   'P 1'
#
loop_
_entity.id
_entity.type
_entity.pdbx_description
1 polymer ?
#
loop_
_entity_poly.entity_id
_entity_poly.type
_entity_poly.pdbx_seq_one_letter_code
_entity_poly.pdbx_strand_id
1 'polypeptide(L)'
;MEWAGHPLEELFRGSRKVLRILRLMLSDPSTPYTRYAIESHALVYDAGPVLERLVRLGVVRVVDEEPRRYLINLENPLVRAVERMMREVGYL
;
A
#
# COMPACT_ATOMS: atom_id res chain seq x y z
N MET A 1 1.22 -20.17 4.45
CA MET A 1 0.10 -19.61 3.66
C MET A 1 0.55 -19.69 2.22
N GLU A 2 0.08 -20.70 1.49
CA GLU A 2 0.40 -20.87 0.06
C GLU A 2 -0.40 -19.84 -0.73
N TRP A 3 0.30 -18.94 -1.39
CA TRP A 3 -0.30 -17.97 -2.31
C TRP A 3 -0.59 -18.68 -3.62
N ALA A 4 -1.73 -18.44 -4.24
CA ALA A 4 -2.04 -18.96 -5.58
C ALA A 4 -1.19 -18.31 -6.70
N GLY A 5 -0.30 -17.36 -6.36
CA GLY A 5 0.59 -16.61 -7.26
C GLY A 5 1.72 -15.91 -6.49
N HIS A 6 2.71 -15.36 -7.20
CA HIS A 6 3.87 -14.72 -6.55
C HIS A 6 3.43 -13.43 -5.81
N PRO A 7 3.96 -13.08 -4.61
CA PRO A 7 3.51 -11.90 -3.85
C PRO A 7 3.58 -10.56 -4.62
N LEU A 8 4.48 -10.48 -5.60
CA LEU A 8 4.59 -9.34 -6.50
C LEU A 8 3.39 -9.21 -7.44
N GLU A 9 2.88 -10.33 -7.95
CA GLU A 9 1.67 -10.37 -8.80
C GLU A 9 0.43 -9.96 -7.99
N GLU A 10 0.34 -10.45 -6.75
CA GLU A 10 -0.71 -10.05 -5.82
C GLU A 10 -0.63 -8.56 -5.45
N LEU A 11 0.58 -8.05 -5.18
CA LEU A 11 0.80 -6.65 -4.91
C LEU A 11 0.28 -5.79 -6.07
N PHE A 12 0.72 -6.08 -7.30
CA PHE A 12 0.41 -5.27 -8.47
C PHE A 12 -0.91 -5.60 -9.17
N ARG A 13 -1.76 -6.47 -8.60
CA ARG A 13 -3.13 -6.69 -9.10
C ARG A 13 -3.93 -5.38 -9.08
N GLY A 14 -4.35 -4.87 -10.24
CA GLY A 14 -4.96 -3.53 -10.33
C GLY A 14 -3.92 -2.40 -10.14
N SER A 15 -2.76 -2.58 -10.76
CA SER A 15 -1.50 -1.84 -10.58
C SER A 15 -1.63 -0.33 -10.42
N ARG A 16 -2.48 0.34 -11.21
CA ARG A 16 -2.63 1.81 -11.11
C ARG A 16 -3.10 2.27 -9.73
N LYS A 17 -4.09 1.59 -9.13
CA LYS A 17 -4.59 1.95 -7.78
C LYS A 17 -3.51 1.69 -6.74
N VAL A 18 -2.85 0.53 -6.84
CA VAL A 18 -1.77 0.12 -5.93
C VAL A 18 -0.63 1.14 -5.96
N LEU A 19 -0.13 1.48 -7.15
CA LEU A 19 0.97 2.43 -7.31
C LEU A 19 0.64 3.80 -6.70
N ARG A 20 -0.58 4.29 -6.88
CA ARG A 20 -1.03 5.56 -6.30
C ARG A 20 -1.10 5.53 -4.77
N ILE A 21 -1.64 4.45 -4.21
CA ILE A 21 -1.71 4.25 -2.75
C ILE A 21 -0.29 4.13 -2.17
N LEU A 22 0.57 3.32 -2.78
CA LEU A 22 1.96 3.18 -2.36
C LEU A 22 2.72 4.50 -2.46
N ARG A 23 2.51 5.28 -3.53
CA ARG A 23 3.12 6.61 -3.67
C ARG A 23 2.72 7.52 -2.53
N LEU A 24 1.43 7.63 -2.24
CA LEU A 24 0.92 8.43 -1.11
C LEU A 24 1.63 8.03 0.19
N MET A 25 1.62 6.73 0.52
CA MET A 25 2.14 6.26 1.80
C MET A 25 3.67 6.28 1.89
N LEU A 26 4.40 6.07 0.78
CA LEU A 26 5.86 6.13 0.77
C LEU A 26 6.40 7.57 0.70
N SER A 27 5.59 8.52 0.23
CA SER A 27 5.93 9.96 0.30
C SER A 27 5.87 10.50 1.73
N ASP A 28 5.03 9.93 2.59
CA ASP A 28 4.96 10.28 4.02
C ASP A 28 4.72 9.01 4.88
N PRO A 29 5.78 8.20 5.10
CA PRO A 29 5.65 6.88 5.70
C PRO A 29 5.32 6.90 7.20
N SER A 30 5.43 8.05 7.85
CA SER A 30 5.06 8.25 9.26
C SER A 30 3.58 8.49 9.47
N THR A 31 2.83 8.85 8.43
CA THR A 31 1.43 9.26 8.56
C THR A 31 0.47 8.07 8.38
N PRO A 32 -0.35 7.75 9.39
CA PRO A 32 -1.43 6.80 9.23
C PRO A 32 -2.61 7.45 8.49
N TYR A 33 -3.15 6.75 7.49
CA TYR A 33 -4.29 7.23 6.72
C TYR A 33 -5.54 6.38 6.95
N THR A 34 -6.71 7.02 6.99
CA THR A 34 -7.99 6.29 6.86
C THR A 34 -8.22 5.89 5.41
N ARG A 35 -9.14 4.93 5.16
CA ARG A 35 -9.56 4.59 3.78
C ARG A 35 -10.00 5.84 2.99
N TYR A 36 -10.78 6.70 3.62
CA TYR A 36 -11.28 7.93 3.01
C TYR A 36 -10.13 8.88 2.60
N ALA A 37 -9.15 9.08 3.49
CA ALA A 37 -7.98 9.92 3.18
C ALA A 37 -7.15 9.34 2.03
N ILE A 38 -7.00 8.01 1.98
CA ILE A 38 -6.29 7.32 0.90
C ILE A 38 -7.01 7.55 -0.43
N GLU A 39 -8.32 7.34 -0.49
CA GLU A 39 -9.12 7.55 -1.71
C GLU A 39 -9.02 8.98 -2.22
N SER A 40 -9.13 9.95 -1.31
CA SER A 40 -9.03 11.38 -1.62
C SER A 40 -7.63 11.78 -2.11
N HIS A 41 -6.57 11.43 -1.39
CA HIS A 41 -5.21 11.89 -1.71
C HIS A 41 -4.56 11.10 -2.83
N ALA A 42 -4.80 9.79 -2.92
CA ALA A 42 -4.26 8.96 -3.99
C ALA A 42 -5.09 9.04 -5.28
N LEU A 43 -6.22 9.77 -5.28
CA LEU A 43 -7.15 9.88 -6.42
C LEU A 43 -7.59 8.48 -6.91
N VAL A 44 -8.06 7.66 -5.97
CA VAL A 44 -8.56 6.30 -6.23
C VAL A 44 -9.94 6.14 -5.60
N TYR A 45 -10.76 5.27 -6.18
CA TYR A 45 -12.07 4.89 -5.64
C TYR A 45 -12.06 3.43 -5.22
N ASP A 46 -12.89 3.10 -4.22
CA ASP A 46 -13.08 1.73 -3.73
C ASP A 46 -11.73 1.08 -3.39
N ALA A 47 -11.00 1.71 -2.48
CA ALA A 47 -9.68 1.26 -2.03
C ALA A 47 -9.78 0.09 -1.05
N GLY A 48 -10.95 -0.22 -0.51
CA GLY A 48 -11.17 -1.28 0.50
C GLY A 48 -10.53 -2.62 0.13
N PRO A 49 -10.89 -3.22 -1.03
CA PRO A 49 -10.31 -4.50 -1.46
C PRO A 49 -8.79 -4.46 -1.66
N VAL A 50 -8.25 -3.31 -2.09
CA VAL A 50 -6.80 -3.13 -2.24
C VAL A 50 -6.13 -3.08 -0.87
N LEU A 51 -6.66 -2.30 0.07
CA LEU A 51 -6.10 -2.17 1.42
C LEU A 51 -6.14 -3.49 2.18
N GLU A 52 -7.23 -4.24 2.10
CA GLU A 52 -7.30 -5.59 2.68
C GLU A 52 -6.21 -6.51 2.12
N ARG A 53 -5.98 -6.47 0.81
CA ARG A 53 -4.91 -7.25 0.18
C ARG A 53 -3.53 -6.79 0.65
N LEU A 54 -3.28 -5.48 0.70
CA LEU A 54 -2.01 -4.92 1.19
C LEU A 54 -1.75 -5.29 2.66
N VAL A 55 -2.80 -5.34 3.49
CA VAL A 55 -2.71 -5.80 4.88
C VAL A 55 -2.37 -7.29 4.94
N ARG A 56 -3.03 -8.14 4.14
CA ARG A 56 -2.72 -9.59 4.06
C ARG A 56 -1.29 -9.85 3.59
N LEU A 57 -0.78 -9.06 2.66
CA LEU A 57 0.62 -9.12 2.17
C LEU A 57 1.63 -8.52 3.17
N GLY A 58 1.15 -7.93 4.27
CA GLY A 58 1.97 -7.24 5.25
C GLY A 58 2.64 -5.98 4.71
N VAL A 59 2.18 -5.44 3.58
CA VAL A 59 2.67 -4.19 2.97
C VAL A 59 2.17 -2.98 3.76
N VAL A 60 0.98 -3.09 4.31
CA VAL A 60 0.34 -2.09 5.16
C VAL A 60 -0.03 -2.74 6.50
N ARG A 61 0.06 -1.99 7.60
CA ARG A 61 -0.42 -2.39 8.94
C ARG A 61 -1.65 -1.56 9.31
N VAL A 62 -2.55 -2.17 10.06
CA VAL A 62 -3.62 -1.44 10.75
C VAL A 62 -3.07 -0.99 12.10
N VAL A 63 -3.14 0.30 12.38
CA VAL A 63 -2.56 0.91 13.61
C VAL A 63 -3.61 1.53 14.52
N ASP A 64 -4.85 1.62 14.05
CA ASP A 64 -6.03 2.08 14.77
C ASP A 64 -7.25 1.42 14.11
N GLU A 65 -8.30 1.11 14.87
CA GLU A 65 -9.54 0.49 14.39
C GLU A 65 -10.72 1.49 14.36
N GLU A 66 -10.66 2.62 15.08
CA GLU A 66 -11.79 3.55 15.25
C GLU A 66 -11.39 5.05 15.08
N PRO A 67 -11.37 5.59 13.84
CA PRO A 67 -11.60 4.91 12.57
C PRO A 67 -10.37 4.10 12.14
N ARG A 68 -10.60 3.03 11.36
CA ARG A 68 -9.51 2.18 10.87
C ARG A 68 -8.43 2.96 10.11
N ARG A 69 -7.18 2.92 10.60
CA ARG A 69 -6.01 3.61 10.00
C ARG A 69 -4.95 2.63 9.53
N TYR A 70 -4.33 2.99 8.41
CA TYR A 70 -3.38 2.19 7.66
C TYR A 70 -2.04 2.90 7.62
N LEU A 71 -0.97 2.18 7.93
CA LEU A 71 0.41 2.66 7.88
C LEU A 71 1.27 1.74 7.00
N ILE A 72 2.14 2.29 6.18
CA ILE A 72 3.05 1.48 5.36
C ILE A 72 4.06 0.72 6.25
N ASN A 73 4.35 -0.52 5.89
CA ASN A 73 5.27 -1.37 6.63
C ASN A 73 6.68 -1.36 6.02
N LEU A 74 7.53 -0.41 6.43
CA LEU A 74 8.93 -0.33 5.94
C LEU A 74 9.81 -1.52 6.40
N GLU A 75 9.39 -2.27 7.41
CA GLU A 75 10.08 -3.49 7.86
C GLU A 75 9.84 -4.66 6.89
N ASN A 76 8.85 -4.57 5.99
CA ASN A 76 8.60 -5.58 4.97
C ASN A 76 9.63 -5.47 3.82
N PRO A 77 10.40 -6.55 3.51
CA PRO A 77 11.35 -6.55 2.41
C PRO A 77 10.75 -6.20 1.04
N LEU A 78 9.51 -6.64 0.77
CA LEU A 78 8.80 -6.33 -0.48
C LEU A 78 8.56 -4.82 -0.62
N VAL A 79 8.18 -4.15 0.48
CA VAL A 79 7.96 -2.70 0.49
C VAL A 79 9.25 -1.95 0.19
N ARG A 80 10.38 -2.34 0.83
CA ARG A 80 11.69 -1.72 0.56
C ARG A 80 12.15 -1.90 -0.88
N ALA A 81 11.92 -3.08 -1.47
CA ALA A 81 12.25 -3.35 -2.86
C ALA A 81 11.42 -2.48 -3.81
N VAL A 82 10.12 -2.36 -3.54
CA VAL A 82 9.20 -1.54 -4.34
C VAL A 82 9.48 -0.05 -4.19
N GLU A 83 9.77 0.42 -2.98
CA GLU A 83 10.18 1.81 -2.74
C GLU A 83 11.43 2.16 -3.55
N ARG A 84 12.46 1.30 -3.50
CA ARG A 84 13.69 1.50 -4.28
C ARG A 84 13.39 1.58 -5.77
N MET A 85 12.63 0.63 -6.30
CA MET A 85 12.21 0.63 -7.70
C MET A 85 11.44 1.92 -8.06
N MET A 86 10.50 2.36 -7.22
CA MET A 86 9.71 3.57 -7.47
C MET A 86 10.56 4.84 -7.49
N ARG A 87 11.59 4.93 -6.64
CA ARG A 87 12.57 6.04 -6.66
C ARG A 87 13.45 5.98 -7.92
N GLU A 88 13.95 4.81 -8.27
CA GLU A 88 14.81 4.61 -9.45
C GLU A 88 14.12 5.03 -10.75
N VAL A 89 12.81 4.82 -10.87
CA VAL A 89 12.02 5.21 -12.05
C VAL A 89 11.40 6.61 -11.95
N GLY A 90 11.71 7.39 -10.90
CA GLY A 90 11.20 8.75 -10.71
C GLY A 90 9.70 8.84 -10.39
N TYR A 91 9.12 7.77 -9.85
CA TYR A 91 7.70 7.73 -9.46
C TYR A 91 7.47 8.28 -8.04
N LEU A 92 8.47 8.14 -7.16
CA LEU A 92 8.61 8.80 -5.85
C LEU A 92 9.65 9.92 -5.96
#